data_AF-A0A821DB80-F1
#
_entry.id   AF-A0A821DB80-F1
#
_cell.length_a   1.000
_cell.length_b   1.000
_cell.length_c   1.000
_cell.angle_alpha   90.00
_cell.angle_beta   90.00
_cell.angle_gamma   90.00
#
_symmetry.space_group_name_H-M   'P 1'
#
loop_
_entity.id
_entity.type
_entity.pdbx_description
1 polymer ?
#
loop_
_entity_poly.entity_id
_entity_poly.type
_entity_poly.pdbx_seq_one_letter_code
_entity_poly.pdbx_strand_id
1 'polypeptide(L)'
;MRDCIKLNKEYQLSFQLTKTKLASSSTERPFDFSEMYIFGKFDSFVRRCEKIIDIYSIINMYSCLAESKIEGISSFHLKFNGMVITLKKQDYDFLDQRKQEVDH
;
A
#
# COMPACT_ATOMS: atom_id res chain seq x y z
N MET A 1 -7.69 -2.64 2.79
CA MET A 1 -6.53 -2.02 2.10
C MET A 1 -6.90 -1.52 0.72
N ARG A 2 -7.38 -2.36 -0.22
CA ARG A 2 -7.82 -1.90 -1.55
C ARG A 2 -8.87 -0.79 -1.51
N ASP A 3 -9.82 -0.85 -0.57
CA ASP A 3 -10.82 0.21 -0.38
C ASP A 3 -10.19 1.53 0.08
N CYS A 4 -9.13 1.49 0.89
CA CYS A 4 -8.40 2.68 1.33
C CYS A 4 -7.64 3.33 0.16
N ILE A 5 -7.02 2.51 -0.70
CA ILE A 5 -6.35 2.95 -1.93
C ILE A 5 -7.38 3.63 -2.85
N LYS A 6 -8.52 2.97 -3.07
CA LYS A 6 -9.62 3.53 -3.86
C LYS A 6 -10.14 4.83 -3.27
N LEU A 7 -10.35 4.87 -1.95
CA LEU A 7 -10.83 6.06 -1.26
C LEU A 7 -9.89 7.26 -1.45
N ASN A 8 -8.58 7.08 -1.28
CA ASN A 8 -7.61 8.14 -1.53
C ASN A 8 -7.66 8.65 -2.97
N LYS A 9 -7.76 7.72 -3.93
CA LYS A 9 -7.87 8.05 -5.36
C LYS A 9 -9.13 8.87 -5.67
N GLU A 10 -10.29 8.43 -5.19
CA GLU A 10 -11.56 9.14 -5.41
C GLU A 10 -11.58 10.49 -4.68
N TYR A 11 -10.95 10.58 -3.52
CA TYR A 11 -10.83 11.83 -2.78
C TYR A 11 -10.00 12.86 -3.53
N GLN A 12 -8.82 12.47 -4.02
CA GLN A 12 -7.97 13.34 -4.84
C GLN A 12 -8.66 13.73 -6.15
N LEU A 13 -9.32 12.79 -6.83
CA LEU A 13 -10.09 13.08 -8.04
C LEU A 13 -11.17 14.13 -7.78
N SER A 14 -11.96 13.94 -6.72
CA SER A 14 -13.01 14.87 -6.33
C SER A 14 -12.45 16.26 -6.01
N PHE A 15 -11.33 16.32 -5.28
CA PHE A 15 -10.65 17.57 -4.98
C PHE A 15 -10.21 18.32 -6.25
N GLN A 16 -9.61 17.62 -7.21
CA GLN A 16 -9.14 18.24 -8.46
C GLN A 16 -10.31 18.73 -9.33
N LEU A 17 -11.41 17.97 -9.40
CA LEU A 17 -12.63 18.39 -10.09
C LEU A 17 -13.21 19.67 -9.47
N THR A 18 -13.30 19.72 -8.14
CA THR A 18 -13.77 20.89 -7.40
C THR A 18 -12.85 22.09 -7.63
N LYS A 19 -11.53 21.92 -7.50
CA LYS A 19 -10.53 22.97 -7.74
C LYS A 19 -10.61 23.56 -9.16
N THR A 20 -10.79 22.70 -10.16
CA THR A 20 -10.92 23.12 -11.57
C THR A 20 -12.21 23.92 -11.79
N LYS A 21 -13.34 23.46 -11.22
CA LYS A 21 -14.62 24.18 -11.30
C LYS A 21 -14.53 25.58 -10.70
N LEU A 22 -13.92 25.70 -9.53
CA LEU A 22 -13.70 26.98 -8.84
C LEU A 22 -12.79 27.91 -9.64
N ALA A 23 -11.71 27.40 -10.23
CA ALA A 23 -10.81 28.20 -11.07
C ALA A 23 -11.49 28.76 -12.33
N SER A 24 -12.54 28.09 -12.82
CA SER A 24 -13.35 28.58 -13.96
C SER A 24 -14.43 29.59 -13.58
N SER A 25 -14.69 29.79 -12.29
CA SER A 25 -15.67 30.76 -11.77
C SER A 25 -14.99 32.10 -11.50
N SER A 26 -15.49 33.19 -12.09
CA SER A 26 -14.94 34.53 -11.87
C SER A 26 -15.39 35.20 -10.57
N THR A 27 -16.32 34.57 -9.83
CA THR A 27 -16.94 35.12 -8.62
C THR A 27 -16.53 34.39 -7.34
N GLU A 28 -15.96 33.20 -7.44
CA GLU A 28 -15.57 32.39 -6.29
C GLU A 28 -14.08 32.55 -5.95
N ARG A 29 -13.75 32.51 -4.65
CA ARG A 29 -12.37 32.66 -4.18
C ARG A 29 -11.52 31.47 -4.68
N PRO A 30 -10.33 31.70 -5.25
CA PRO A 30 -9.42 30.62 -5.63
C PRO A 30 -9.06 29.74 -4.42
N PHE A 31 -9.01 28.43 -4.66
CA PHE A 31 -8.51 27.44 -3.71
C PHE A 31 -6.98 27.56 -3.59
N ASP A 32 -6.49 27.90 -2.40
CA ASP A 32 -5.06 27.91 -2.06
C ASP A 32 -4.79 27.02 -0.85
N PHE A 33 -5.07 25.72 -1.01
CA PHE A 33 -4.72 24.72 -0.01
C PHE A 33 -3.51 23.90 -0.47
N SER A 34 -2.61 23.61 0.46
CA SER A 34 -1.50 22.71 0.22
C SER A 34 -2.00 21.28 0.03
N GLU A 35 -1.88 20.75 -1.18
CA GLU A 35 -2.19 19.34 -1.48
C GLU A 35 -1.32 18.39 -0.67
N MET A 36 -0.06 18.76 -0.41
CA MET A 36 0.84 17.99 0.45
C MET A 36 0.30 17.87 1.88
N TYR A 37 -0.30 18.94 2.41
CA TYR A 37 -0.91 18.92 3.74
C TYR A 37 -2.17 18.05 3.78
N ILE A 38 -2.95 18.04 2.70
CA ILE A 38 -4.20 17.27 2.60
C ILE A 38 -3.91 15.78 2.38
N PHE A 39 -3.06 15.44 1.40
CA PHE A 39 -2.89 14.09 0.90
C PHE A 39 -1.64 13.38 1.41
N GLY A 40 -0.58 14.11 1.80
CA GLY A 40 0.74 13.50 2.03
C GLY A 40 0.76 12.34 3.04
N LYS A 41 0.01 12.46 4.14
CA LYS A 41 -0.13 11.36 5.11
C LYS A 41 -0.94 10.19 4.55
N PHE A 42 -1.99 10.47 3.78
CA PHE A 42 -2.84 9.44 3.20
C PHE A 42 -2.11 8.69 2.08
N ASP A 43 -1.35 9.40 1.24
CA ASP A 43 -0.50 8.80 0.21
C ASP A 43 0.56 7.86 0.79
N SER A 44 1.20 8.26 1.89
CA SER A 44 2.12 7.38 2.62
C SER A 44 1.43 6.14 3.18
N PHE A 45 0.22 6.28 3.72
CA PHE A 45 -0.56 5.13 4.18
C PHE A 45 -0.98 4.20 3.02
N VAL A 46 -1.38 4.75 1.89
CA VAL A 46 -1.75 4.00 0.68
C VAL A 46 -0.57 3.22 0.13
N ARG A 47 0.63 3.82 0.04
CA ARG A 47 1.85 3.13 -0.37
C ARG A 47 2.17 1.92 0.53
N ARG A 48 1.94 2.02 1.84
CA ARG A 48 2.09 0.87 2.75
C ARG A 48 1.04 -0.21 2.51
N CYS A 49 -0.22 0.18 2.27
CA CYS A 49 -1.27 -0.76 1.90
C CYS A 49 -0.91 -1.56 0.64
N GLU A 50 -0.33 -0.90 -0.38
CA GLU A 50 0.14 -1.54 -1.61
C GLU A 50 1.22 -2.58 -1.32
N LYS A 51 2.28 -2.20 -0.58
CA LYS A 51 3.35 -3.13 -0.18
C LYS A 51 2.83 -4.36 0.56
N ILE A 52 1.89 -4.18 1.49
CA ILE A 52 1.31 -5.30 2.24
C ILE A 52 0.49 -6.21 1.30
N ILE A 53 -0.29 -5.64 0.38
CA ILE A 53 -1.01 -6.41 -0.65
C ILE A 53 -0.04 -7.22 -1.52
N ASP A 54 1.09 -6.64 -1.91
CA ASP A 54 2.12 -7.31 -2.71
C ASP A 54 2.76 -8.47 -1.94
N ILE A 55 3.10 -8.26 -0.66
CA ILE A 55 3.58 -9.31 0.25
C ILE A 55 2.58 -10.47 0.33
N TYR A 56 1.30 -10.18 0.54
CA TYR A 56 0.26 -11.22 0.56
C TYR A 56 0.16 -11.96 -0.78
N SER A 57 0.31 -11.25 -1.89
CA SER A 57 0.27 -11.83 -3.23
C SER A 57 1.45 -12.77 -3.47
N ILE A 58 2.65 -12.39 -3.03
CA ILE A 58 3.86 -13.23 -3.06
C ILE A 58 3.66 -14.49 -2.20
N ILE A 59 3.16 -14.32 -0.96
CA ILE A 59 2.85 -15.45 -0.06
C ILE A 59 1.87 -16.42 -0.71
N ASN A 60 0.81 -15.92 -1.32
CA ASN A 60 -0.17 -16.75 -1.99
C ASN A 60 0.37 -17.42 -3.26
N MET A 61 1.23 -16.74 -4.02
CA MET A 61 1.83 -17.29 -5.24
C MET A 61 2.76 -18.47 -4.93
N TYR A 62 3.57 -18.37 -3.88
CA TYR A 62 4.56 -19.37 -3.53
C TYR A 62 4.08 -20.43 -2.51
N SER A 63 2.83 -20.36 -2.05
CA SER A 63 2.25 -21.37 -1.17
C SER A 63 2.18 -22.75 -1.84
N CYS A 64 2.00 -22.79 -3.17
CA CYS A 64 1.95 -24.03 -3.96
C CYS A 64 3.26 -24.84 -3.93
N LEU A 65 4.39 -24.22 -3.54
CA LEU A 65 5.66 -24.93 -3.40
C LEU A 65 5.59 -26.04 -2.34
N ALA A 66 4.68 -25.93 -1.36
CA ALA A 66 4.47 -26.93 -0.33
C ALA A 66 3.87 -28.24 -0.89
N GLU A 67 3.09 -28.14 -1.97
CA GLU A 67 2.33 -29.25 -2.56
C GLU A 67 3.02 -29.81 -3.81
N SER A 68 4.10 -29.17 -4.26
CA SER A 68 4.81 -29.55 -5.47
C SER A 68 5.60 -30.85 -5.28
N LYS A 69 5.46 -31.76 -6.26
CA LYS A 69 6.18 -33.05 -6.31
C LYS A 69 7.50 -32.99 -7.09
N ILE A 70 7.92 -31.78 -7.52
CA ILE A 70 9.16 -31.59 -8.28
C ILE A 70 10.34 -31.94 -7.37
N GLU A 71 11.25 -32.79 -7.86
CA GLU A 71 12.43 -33.19 -7.11
C GLU A 71 13.31 -31.96 -6.76
N GLY A 72 13.79 -31.90 -5.52
CA GLY A 72 14.63 -30.79 -5.03
C GLY A 72 13.88 -29.51 -4.63
N ILE A 73 12.58 -29.39 -4.91
CA ILE A 73 11.82 -28.15 -4.65
C ILE A 73 11.56 -27.88 -3.16
N SER A 74 11.56 -28.92 -2.33
CA SER A 74 11.32 -28.82 -0.88
C SER A 74 12.29 -27.86 -0.19
N SER A 75 13.53 -27.78 -0.67
CA SER A 75 14.55 -26.87 -0.14
C SER A 75 14.17 -25.38 -0.34
N PHE A 76 13.53 -25.05 -1.46
CA PHE A 76 13.05 -23.71 -1.75
C PHE A 76 11.81 -23.38 -0.92
N HIS A 77 10.89 -24.33 -0.76
CA HIS A 77 9.74 -24.18 0.13
C HIS A 77 10.18 -23.85 1.57
N LEU A 78 11.15 -24.60 2.11
CA LEU A 78 11.67 -24.36 3.47
C LEU A 78 12.29 -22.97 3.62
N LYS A 79 13.10 -22.54 2.64
CA LYS A 79 13.68 -21.18 2.62
C LYS A 79 12.60 -20.11 2.59
N PHE A 80 11.63 -20.25 1.69
CA PHE A 80 10.52 -19.31 1.56
C PHE A 80 9.70 -19.22 2.85
N ASN A 81 9.32 -20.37 3.42
CA ASN A 81 8.56 -20.42 4.66
C ASN A 81 9.35 -19.80 5.83
N GLY A 82 10.67 -20.00 5.86
CA GLY A 82 11.55 -19.31 6.82
C GLY A 82 11.45 -17.79 6.73
N MET A 83 11.49 -17.22 5.51
CA MET A 83 11.32 -15.77 5.31
C MET A 83 9.94 -15.29 5.77
N VAL A 84 8.87 -16.03 5.44
CA VAL A 84 7.49 -15.68 5.86
C VAL A 84 7.34 -15.70 7.39
N ILE A 85 7.93 -16.68 8.08
CA ILE A 85 7.92 -16.76 9.54
C ILE A 85 8.67 -15.57 10.14
N THR A 86 9.85 -15.22 9.63
CA THR A 86 10.62 -14.06 10.08
C THR A 86 9.85 -12.77 9.89
N LEU A 87 9.16 -12.61 8.75
CA LEU A 87 8.31 -11.47 8.48
C LEU A 87 7.12 -11.39 9.47
N LYS A 88 6.46 -12.51 9.76
CA LYS A 88 5.32 -12.54 10.69
C LYS A 88 5.70 -12.30 12.16
N LYS A 89 6.96 -12.52 12.52
CA LYS A 89 7.49 -12.33 13.88
C LYS A 89 7.95 -10.90 14.16
N GLN A 90 7.85 -9.99 13.20
CA GLN A 90 8.22 -8.60 13.44
C GLN A 90 7.29 -7.98 14.49
N ASP A 91 7.87 -7.36 15.52
CA ASP A 91 7.14 -6.78 16.67
C ASP A 91 6.58 -5.37 16.40
N TYR A 92 6.55 -4.95 15.14
CA TYR A 92 6.05 -3.64 14.74
C TYR A 92 4.72 -3.73 14.00
N ASP A 93 3.91 -2.66 14.10
CA ASP A 93 2.70 -2.52 13.29
C ASP A 93 3.07 -2.18 11.85
N PHE A 94 2.76 -3.09 10.93
CA PHE A 94 2.99 -2.91 9.49
C PHE A 94 2.25 -1.70 8.91
N LEU A 95 1.20 -1.21 9.58
CA LEU A 95 0.47 0.00 9.20
C LEU A 95 1.01 1.28 9.82
N ASP A 96 1.91 1.21 10.81
CA ASP A 96 2.48 2.39 11.45
C ASP A 96 3.52 3.09 10.57
N GLN A 97 3.11 4.18 9.91
CA GLN A 97 3.94 4.99 9.02
C GLN A 97 5.29 5.45 9.60
N ARG A 98 5.48 5.42 10.93
CA ARG A 98 6.75 5.78 11.60
C ARG A 98 7.81 4.68 11.48
N LYS A 99 7.41 3.46 11.10
CA LYS A 99 8.29 2.30 10.95
C LYS A 99 8.74 2.15 9.51
N GLN A 100 9.91 2.72 9.18
CA GLN A 100 10.49 2.69 7.82
C GLN A 100 11.01 1.30 7.42
N GLU A 101 11.13 0.35 8.35
CA GLU A 101 11.55 -1.03 8.08
C GLU A 101 10.60 -1.77 7.13
N VAL A 102 9.32 -1.36 7.07
CA VAL A 102 8.33 -1.88 6.10
C VAL A 102 8.61 -1.39 4.69
N ASP A 103 9.40 -0.33 4.55
CA ASP A 103 9.68 0.29 3.27
C ASP A 103 10.90 -0.28 2.53
N HIS A 104 11.69 -1.12 3.20
CA HIS A 104 12.93 -1.73 2.71
C HIS A 104 12.78 -3.20 2.31
#